data_AF-X1IRH1-F1
#
_entry.id   AF-X1IRH1-F1
#
_cell.length_a   1.000
_cell.length_b   1.000
_cell.length_c   1.000
_cell.angle_alpha   90.00
_cell.angle_beta   90.00
_cell.angle_gamma   90.00
#
_symmetry.space_group_name_H-M   'P 1'
#
loop_
_entity.id
_entity.type
_entity.pdbx_description
1 polymer ?
#
loop_
_entity_poly.entity_id
_entity_poly.type
_entity_poly.pdbx_seq_one_letter_code
_entity_poly.pdbx_strand_id
1 'polypeptide(L)' 'MNKPWWKSRTKVGGVLVGGGMILTSGGKFLLDEIDIVVACVGIVTGIGIILTAIGLRDAIEKKQ' A
#
# COMPACT_ATOMS: atom_id res chain seq x y z
N MET A 1 -23.43 -2.04 11.38
CA MET A 1 -22.36 -2.80 12.07
C MET A 1 -21.05 -2.59 11.32
N ASN A 2 -20.17 -1.71 11.84
CA ASN A 2 -18.85 -1.43 11.28
C ASN A 2 -17.96 -2.68 11.38
N LYS A 3 -17.89 -3.49 10.32
CA LYS A 3 -16.96 -4.62 10.26
C LYS A 3 -15.52 -4.05 10.30
N PRO A 4 -14.64 -4.54 11.19
CA PRO A 4 -13.28 -4.03 11.30
C PRO A 4 -12.56 -4.21 9.96
N TRP A 5 -11.87 -3.15 9.50
CA TRP A 5 -11.26 -3.08 8.16
C TRP A 5 -10.24 -4.20 7.89
N TRP A 6 -9.70 -4.81 8.94
CA TRP A 6 -8.72 -5.90 8.94
C TRP A 6 -9.34 -7.25 8.58
N LYS A 7 -10.68 -7.38 8.65
CA LYS A 7 -11.39 -8.62 8.30
C LYS A 7 -11.49 -8.83 6.79
N SER A 8 -11.17 -7.80 6.00
CA SER A 8 -11.16 -7.87 4.56
C SER A 8 -9.80 -8.30 4.03
N ARG A 9 -9.76 -9.46 3.37
CA ARG A 9 -8.58 -9.98 2.68
C ARG A 9 -8.01 -8.99 1.66
N THR A 10 -8.85 -8.16 1.03
CA THR A 10 -8.42 -7.13 0.07
C THR A 10 -7.72 -5.95 0.76
N LYS A 11 -8.22 -5.46 1.90
CA LYS A 11 -7.56 -4.37 2.64
C LYS A 11 -6.23 -4.84 3.25
N VAL A 12 -6.20 -6.06 3.78
CA VAL A 12 -4.95 -6.68 4.28
C VAL A 12 -3.95 -6.94 3.14
N GLY A 13 -4.41 -7.47 2.00
CA GLY A 13 -3.57 -7.70 0.83
C GLY A 13 -2.99 -6.41 0.25
N GLY A 14 -3.79 -5.35 0.15
CA GLY A 14 -3.32 -4.04 -0.31
C GLY A 14 -2.29 -3.41 0.63
N VAL A 15 -2.49 -3.53 1.95
CA VAL A 15 -1.50 -3.09 2.95
C VAL A 15 -0.23 -3.93 2.89
N LEU A 16 -0.33 -5.24 2.67
CA LEU A 16 0.83 -6.12 2.56
C LEU A 16 1.66 -5.80 1.31
N VAL A 17 1.01 -5.61 0.15
CA VAL A 17 1.69 -5.30 -1.12
C VAL A 17 2.28 -3.89 -1.08
N GLY A 18 1.49 -2.89 -0.66
CA GLY A 18 1.97 -1.51 -0.59
C GLY A 18 3.02 -1.30 0.49
N GLY A 19 2.86 -1.93 1.66
CA GLY A 19 3.86 -1.96 2.72
C GLY A 19 5.14 -2.67 2.31
N GLY A 20 5.03 -3.79 1.57
CA GLY A 20 6.19 -4.49 1.00
C GLY A 20 6.98 -3.61 0.03
N MET A 21 6.31 -2.87 -0.86
CA MET A 21 6.97 -1.92 -1.75
C MET A 21 7.72 -0.81 -1.00
N ILE A 22 7.12 -0.24 0.05
CA ILE A 22 7.76 0.77 0.89
C ILE A 22 9.02 0.19 1.55
N LEU A 23 8.92 -1.02 2.10
CA LEU A 23 10.03 -1.69 2.78
C LEU A 23 11.17 -2.04 1.82
N THR A 24 10.86 -2.56 0.63
CA THR A 24 11.86 -2.91 -0.39
C THR A 24 12.52 -1.65 -0.94
N SER A 25 11.76 -0.59 -1.19
CA SER A 25 12.30 0.68 -1.70
C SER A 25 13.18 1.38 -0.65
N GLY A 26 12.74 1.40 0.61
CA GLY A 26 13.55 1.90 1.72
C GLY A 26 14.80 1.05 1.96
N GLY A 27 14.67 -0.27 1.92
CA GLY A 27 15.78 -1.21 2.11
C GLY A 27 16.85 -1.09 1.05
N LYS A 28 16.46 -0.96 -0.23
CA LYS A 28 17.41 -0.75 -1.34
C LYS A 28 18.10 0.61 -1.27
N PHE A 29 17.42 1.65 -0.78
CA PHE A 29 18.05 2.94 -0.52
C PHE A 29 19.08 2.87 0.60
N LEU A 30 18.77 2.16 1.70
CA LEU A 30 19.71 1.90 2.81
C LEU A 30 20.93 1.07 2.39
N LEU A 31 20.80 0.24 1.35
CA LEU A 31 21.89 -0.53 0.76
C LEU A 31 22.67 0.23 -0.32
N ASP A 32 22.33 1.51 -0.57
CA ASP A 32 22.91 2.36 -1.62
C ASP A 32 22.74 1.79 -3.05
N GLU A 33 21.77 0.88 -3.25
CA GLU A 33 21.49 0.25 -4.55
C GLU A 33 20.64 1.14 -5.46
N ILE A 34 19.90 2.11 -4.90
CA ILE A 34 19.03 3.01 -5.65
C ILE A 34 19.09 4.43 -5.13
N ASP A 35 18.96 5.37 -6.05
CA ASP A 35 18.92 6.81 -5.79
C ASP A 35 17.68 7.21 -4.98
N ILE A 36 17.78 8.29 -4.22
CA ILE A 36 16.72 8.77 -3.31
C ILE A 36 15.41 9.06 -4.06
N VAL A 37 15.51 9.48 -5.32
CA VAL A 37 14.36 9.75 -6.18
C VAL A 37 13.58 8.46 -6.46
N VAL A 38 14.28 7.36 -6.75
CA VAL A 38 13.67 6.05 -7.03
C VAL A 38 13.03 5.48 -5.77
N ALA A 39 13.69 5.64 -4.63
CA ALA A 39 13.14 5.24 -3.34
C ALA A 39 11.85 5.99 -3.01
N CYS A 40 11.82 7.32 -3.17
CA CYS A 40 10.63 8.14 -2.98
C CYS A 40 9.47 7.72 -3.89
N VAL A 41 9.74 7.44 -5.18
CA VAL A 41 8.71 6.96 -6.12
C VAL A 41 8.14 5.61 -5.68
N GLY A 42 8.98 4.68 -5.22
CA GLY A 42 8.54 3.39 -4.69
C GLY A 42 7.65 3.54 -3.45
N ILE A 43 7.99 4.46 -2.55
CA ILE A 43 7.19 4.76 -1.35
C ILE A 43 5.83 5.37 -1.72
N VAL A 44 5.81 6.37 -2.60
CA VAL A 44 4.58 7.02 -3.08
C VAL A 44 3.67 6.01 -3.78
N THR A 45 4.24 5.13 -4.59
CA THR A 45 3.50 4.05 -5.26
C THR A 45 2.91 3.07 -4.24
N GLY A 46 3.68 2.68 -3.23
CA GLY A 46 3.21 1.82 -2.15
C GLY A 46 2.04 2.45 -1.37
N ILE A 47 2.12 3.73 -1.03
CA ILE A 47 1.02 4.48 -0.40
C ILE A 47 -0.20 4.54 -1.32
N GLY A 48 -0.01 4.78 -2.62
CA GLY A 48 -1.07 4.78 -3.62
C GLY A 48 -1.82 3.45 -3.71
N ILE A 49 -1.10 2.32 -3.63
CA ILE A 49 -1.70 0.97 -3.61
C ILE A 49 -2.53 0.76 -2.34
N ILE A 50 -2.05 1.19 -1.18
CA ILE A 50 -2.78 1.11 0.09
C ILE A 50 -4.08 1.90 0.02
N LEU A 51 -3.99 3.16 -0.43
CA LEU A 51 -5.14 4.04 -0.59
C LEU A 51 -6.14 3.51 -1.61
N THR A 52 -5.66 2.94 -2.72
CA THR A 52 -6.52 2.34 -3.74
C THR A 52 -7.20 1.09 -3.19
N ALA A 53 -6.49 0.20 -2.49
CA ALA A 53 -7.08 -1.01 -1.92
C ALA A 53 -8.13 -0.72 -0.84
N ILE A 54 -7.94 0.34 -0.06
CA ILE A 54 -8.91 0.79 0.95
C ILE A 54 -10.07 1.55 0.28
N GLY A 55 -9.76 2.54 -0.55
CA GLY A 55 -10.72 3.45 -1.18
C GLY A 55 -11.58 2.79 -2.27
N LEU A 56 -11.01 1.92 -3.11
CA LEU A 56 -11.76 1.12 -4.08
C LEU A 56 -12.78 0.23 -3.38
N ARG A 57 -12.43 -0.31 -2.21
CA ARG A 57 -13.34 -1.16 -1.44
C ARG A 57 -14.44 -0.35 -0.78
N ASP A 58 -14.14 0.83 -0.24
CA ASP A 58 -15.18 1.74 0.27
C ASP A 58 -16.14 2.18 -0.85
N ALA A 59 -15.64 2.41 -2.07
CA ALA A 59 -16.48 2.70 -3.23
C ALA A 59 -17.36 1.51 -3.65
N ILE A 60 -16.87 0.27 -3.52
CA ILE A 60 -17.65 -0.95 -3.80
C ILE A 60 -18.70 -1.21 -2.72
N GLU A 61 -18.36 -1.07 -1.43
CA GLU A 61 -19.30 -1.24 -0.31
C GLU A 61 -20.41 -0.17 -0.32
N LYS A 62 -20.18 1.02 -0.91
CA LYS A 62 -21.20 2.05 -1.09
C LYS A 62 -22.16 1.80 -2.27
N LYS A 63 -21.82 0.85 -3.16
CA LYS A 63 -22.56 0.54 -4.40
C LYS A 63 -23.45 -0.70 -4.27
N GLN A 64 -23.38 -1.42 -3.16
CA GLN A 64 -24.20 -2.58 -2.79
C GLN A 64 -25.21 -2.17 -1.73
#